data_AF-A0A399Z3J6-F1
#
_entry.id   AF-A0A399Z3J6-F1
#
_cell.length_a   1.000
_cell.length_b   1.000
_cell.length_c   1.000
_cell.angle_alpha   90.00
_cell.angle_beta   90.00
_cell.angle_gamma   90.00
#
_symmetry.space_group_name_H-M   'P 1'
#
loop_
_entity.id
_entity.type
_entity.pdbx_description
1 polymer ?
#
loop_
_entity_poly.entity_id
_entity_poly.type
_entity_poly.pdbx_seq_one_letter_code
_entity_poly.pdbx_strand_id
1 'polypeptide(L)'
;MTYYTEKTKFSDVIRPDAGFHADQEQAGCGAYVSASVQYPLIGGSSTWSKLLIGALLNFIPFFGSMVVAGYALRATRRVVHGDYTLPEWDDWVNDFIRGLIVTVGGFIYGLLLMFSMVLIVTIPVLVIFAFPLIMYPIAKFAVTDDATAFVDVVGAYNAVFKRPVEALIASGSFYIVGLIFAVLIPIGFVFLIIPGLMLAFGLTLAVAFQTGLYGRAVVGR
;
A
#
# COMPACT_ATOMS: atom_id res chain seq x y z
N MET A 1 -3.33 34.44 32.00
CA MET A 1 -3.14 33.30 31.07
C MET A 1 -4.06 32.20 31.57
N THR A 2 -5.29 32.20 31.06
CA THR A 2 -6.42 31.44 31.63
C THR A 2 -6.75 30.31 30.66
N TYR A 3 -6.43 29.08 31.04
CA TYR A 3 -6.78 27.90 30.25
C TYR A 3 -8.23 27.53 30.52
N TYR A 4 -9.10 27.67 29.51
CA TYR A 4 -10.46 27.15 29.54
C TYR A 4 -10.41 25.62 29.44
N THR A 5 -10.77 24.95 30.52
CA THR A 5 -11.06 23.51 30.57
C THR A 5 -12.55 23.29 30.35
N GLU A 6 -13.05 23.64 29.17
CA GLU A 6 -14.43 23.36 28.81
C GLU A 6 -14.51 21.95 28.21
N LYS A 7 -15.03 21.00 29.00
CA LYS A 7 -15.45 19.68 28.53
C LYS A 7 -16.65 19.88 27.60
N THR A 8 -16.43 20.23 26.35
CA THR A 8 -17.45 20.18 25.32
C THR A 8 -17.89 18.73 25.15
N LYS A 9 -19.14 18.45 25.52
CA LYS A 9 -19.79 17.17 25.23
C LYS A 9 -19.80 17.01 23.71
N PHE A 10 -19.27 15.88 23.22
CA PHE A 10 -19.20 15.56 21.78
C PHE A 10 -20.57 15.65 21.07
N SER A 11 -21.68 15.51 21.81
CA SER A 11 -23.04 15.67 21.29
C SER A 11 -23.38 17.10 20.86
N ASP A 12 -22.71 18.14 21.39
CA ASP A 12 -22.94 19.52 20.98
C ASP A 12 -22.12 19.91 19.73
N VAL A 13 -21.13 19.10 19.34
CA VAL A 13 -20.33 19.31 18.12
C VAL A 13 -21.07 18.85 16.86
N ILE A 14 -22.07 17.98 17.01
CA ILE A 14 -22.86 17.43 15.89
C ILE A 14 -24.30 17.96 15.98
N ARG A 15 -24.46 19.29 15.97
CA ARG A 15 -25.77 19.93 15.77
C ARG A 15 -26.04 20.08 14.27
N PRO A 16 -27.11 19.49 13.71
CA PRO A 16 -27.40 19.54 12.26
C PRO A 16 -27.63 20.95 11.70
N ASP A 17 -27.96 21.90 12.58
CA ASP A 17 -28.29 23.30 12.31
C ASP A 17 -27.12 24.26 12.58
N ALA A 18 -26.06 23.79 13.23
CA ALA A 18 -24.84 24.56 13.38
C ALA A 18 -24.06 24.49 12.06
N GLY A 19 -24.24 25.52 11.23
CA GLY A 19 -23.43 25.70 10.02
C GLY A 19 -21.96 25.50 10.34
N PHE A 20 -21.24 24.81 9.45
CA PHE A 20 -19.84 24.43 9.61
C PHE A 20 -18.97 25.66 9.94
N HIS A 21 -18.77 25.92 11.23
CA HIS A 21 -17.97 27.04 11.70
C HIS A 21 -16.49 26.72 11.38
N ALA A 22 -15.77 27.70 10.83
CA ALA A 22 -14.40 27.56 10.34
C ALA A 22 -13.36 27.24 11.45
N ASP A 23 -13.79 27.18 12.70
CA ASP A 23 -13.01 26.75 13.86
C ASP A 23 -12.79 25.21 13.92
N GLN A 24 -13.51 24.41 13.12
CA GLN A 24 -13.29 22.96 12.95
C GLN A 24 -12.02 22.61 12.14
N GLU A 25 -11.34 23.59 11.53
CA GLU A 25 -10.13 23.36 10.73
C GLU A 25 -8.93 22.84 11.57
N GLN A 26 -9.00 22.97 12.90
CA GLN A 26 -7.97 22.47 13.84
C GLN A 26 -8.22 21.05 14.37
N ALA A 27 -9.30 20.37 13.97
CA ALA A 27 -9.50 18.98 14.31
C ALA A 27 -8.45 18.11 13.57
N GLY A 28 -7.33 17.83 14.24
CA GLY A 28 -6.21 17.07 13.68
C GLY A 28 -6.63 15.72 13.10
N CYS A 29 -5.79 15.15 12.23
CA CYS A 29 -6.00 13.93 11.44
C CYS A 29 -6.67 12.75 12.19
N GLY A 30 -6.49 12.65 13.52
CA GLY A 30 -7.14 11.65 14.37
C GLY A 30 -8.66 11.77 14.54
N ALA A 31 -9.24 12.97 14.40
CA ALA A 31 -10.68 13.19 14.53
C ALA A 31 -11.49 12.59 13.36
N TYR A 32 -10.90 12.54 12.16
CA TYR A 32 -11.53 11.94 10.98
C TYR A 32 -11.45 10.40 11.00
N VAL A 33 -10.37 9.83 11.54
CA VAL A 33 -10.24 8.38 11.71
C VAL A 33 -11.27 7.87 12.71
N SER A 34 -11.40 8.53 13.87
CA SER A 34 -12.41 8.16 14.86
C SER A 34 -13.83 8.35 14.31
N ALA A 35 -14.09 9.42 13.55
CA ALA A 35 -15.37 9.65 12.89
C ALA A 35 -15.72 8.53 11.87
N SER A 36 -14.73 8.03 11.10
CA SER A 36 -14.96 6.96 10.12
C SER A 36 -15.33 5.61 10.76
N VAL A 37 -14.76 5.30 11.93
CA VAL A 37 -15.08 4.08 12.69
C VAL A 37 -16.43 4.20 13.41
N GLN A 38 -16.77 5.40 13.88
CA GLN A 38 -18.05 5.65 14.55
C GLN A 38 -19.22 5.77 13.57
N TYR A 39 -18.93 6.02 12.30
CA TYR A 39 -19.91 6.25 11.25
C TYR A 39 -21.00 5.17 11.09
N PRO A 40 -20.67 3.86 11.09
CA PRO A 40 -21.68 2.81 11.00
C PRO A 40 -22.50 2.66 12.28
N LEU A 41 -21.98 3.14 13.42
CA LEU A 41 -22.57 2.95 14.75
C LEU A 41 -23.55 4.07 15.12
N ILE A 42 -23.39 5.27 14.55
CA ILE A 42 -24.23 6.44 14.85
C ILE A 42 -25.54 6.45 14.05
N GLY A 43 -25.55 5.87 12.85
CA GLY A 43 -26.62 6.08 11.86
C GLY A 43 -27.94 5.31 12.05
N GLY A 44 -28.25 4.79 13.24
CA GLY A 44 -29.52 4.11 13.53
C GLY A 44 -29.80 2.85 12.68
N SER A 45 -31.04 2.36 12.69
CA SER A 45 -31.44 1.09 12.04
C SER A 45 -31.35 1.08 10.50
N SER A 46 -31.50 2.25 9.86
CA SER A 46 -31.39 2.38 8.40
C SER A 46 -29.96 2.14 7.89
N THR A 47 -28.95 2.52 8.69
CA THR A 47 -27.54 2.31 8.37
C THR A 47 -27.15 0.84 8.39
N TRP A 48 -27.65 0.11 9.40
CA TRP A 48 -27.44 -1.34 9.50
C TRP A 48 -28.00 -2.09 8.29
N SER A 49 -29.14 -1.66 7.77
CA SER A 49 -29.74 -2.26 6.57
C SER A 49 -28.84 -2.08 5.34
N LYS A 50 -28.24 -0.89 5.16
CA LYS A 50 -27.30 -0.61 4.05
C LYS A 50 -26.01 -1.41 4.16
N LEU A 51 -25.46 -1.56 5.37
CA LEU A 51 -24.30 -2.42 5.62
C LEU A 51 -24.62 -3.88 5.35
N LEU A 52 -25.79 -4.36 5.78
CA LEU A 52 -26.20 -5.75 5.56
C LEU A 52 -26.31 -6.08 4.07
N ILE A 53 -26.86 -5.16 3.26
CA ILE A 53 -26.88 -5.31 1.80
C ILE A 53 -25.46 -5.38 1.23
N GLY A 54 -24.56 -4.50 1.66
CA GLY A 54 -23.15 -4.54 1.25
C GLY A 54 -22.45 -5.84 1.63
N ALA A 55 -22.74 -6.38 2.82
CA ALA A 55 -22.22 -7.66 3.28
C ALA A 55 -22.78 -8.83 2.46
N LEU A 56 -24.09 -8.84 2.18
CA LEU A 56 -24.75 -9.85 1.35
C LEU A 56 -24.21 -9.85 -0.09
N LEU A 57 -23.96 -8.67 -0.66
CA LEU A 57 -23.38 -8.56 -2.00
C LEU A 57 -21.98 -9.17 -2.09
N ASN A 58 -21.17 -9.06 -1.04
CA ASN A 58 -19.84 -9.67 -1.03
C ASN A 58 -19.87 -11.22 -1.10
N PHE A 59 -21.01 -11.87 -0.83
CA PHE A 59 -21.17 -13.30 -1.09
C PHE A 59 -21.24 -13.65 -2.58
N ILE A 60 -21.52 -12.67 -3.45
CA ILE A 60 -21.48 -12.83 -4.90
C ILE A 60 -20.05 -12.49 -5.36
N PRO A 61 -19.22 -13.51 -5.71
CA PRO A 61 -17.82 -13.27 -6.04
C PRO A 61 -17.68 -12.41 -7.30
N PHE A 62 -16.61 -11.62 -7.34
CA PHE A 62 -16.25 -10.68 -8.41
C PHE A 62 -17.23 -9.52 -8.61
N PHE A 63 -18.48 -9.81 -8.98
CA PHE A 63 -19.48 -8.80 -9.26
C PHE A 63 -19.87 -8.01 -8.02
N GLY A 64 -20.19 -8.72 -6.92
CA GLY A 64 -20.55 -8.10 -5.65
C GLY A 64 -19.43 -7.24 -5.08
N SER A 65 -18.19 -7.74 -5.14
CA SER A 65 -17.01 -6.97 -4.70
C SER A 65 -16.78 -5.70 -5.51
N MET A 66 -17.05 -5.70 -6.83
CA MET A 66 -16.91 -4.49 -7.66
C MET A 66 -18.00 -3.48 -7.30
N VAL A 67 -19.26 -3.91 -7.22
CA VAL A 67 -20.37 -3.04 -6.82
C VAL A 67 -20.10 -2.39 -5.45
N VAL A 68 -19.68 -3.18 -4.46
CA VAL A 68 -19.35 -2.69 -3.12
C VAL A 68 -18.17 -1.71 -3.15
N ALA A 69 -17.14 -1.96 -3.95
CA ALA A 69 -16.00 -1.05 -4.09
C ALA A 69 -16.41 0.32 -4.67
N GLY A 70 -17.28 0.35 -5.68
CA GLY A 70 -17.77 1.62 -6.23
C GLY A 70 -18.75 2.34 -5.31
N TYR A 71 -19.59 1.59 -4.57
CA TYR A 71 -20.43 2.16 -3.51
C TYR A 71 -19.56 2.81 -2.43
N ALA A 72 -18.47 2.15 -2.02
CA ALA A 72 -17.51 2.70 -1.06
C ALA A 72 -16.91 4.01 -1.58
N LEU A 73 -16.49 4.08 -2.86
CA LEU A 73 -16.01 5.33 -3.46
C LEU A 73 -17.07 6.44 -3.46
N ARG A 74 -18.33 6.12 -3.74
CA ARG A 74 -19.43 7.09 -3.70
C ARG A 74 -19.66 7.61 -2.28
N ALA A 75 -19.63 6.73 -1.28
CA ALA A 75 -19.71 7.10 0.12
C ALA A 75 -18.52 7.99 0.54
N THR A 76 -17.30 7.63 0.18
CA THR A 76 -16.10 8.45 0.43
C THR A 76 -16.22 9.83 -0.21
N ARG A 77 -16.72 9.93 -1.44
CA ARG A 77 -16.93 11.23 -2.09
C ARG A 77 -17.93 12.11 -1.33
N ARG A 78 -19.04 11.56 -0.83
CA ARG A 78 -20.01 12.30 -0.01
C ARG A 78 -19.38 12.85 1.27
N VAL A 79 -18.61 12.00 1.96
CA VAL A 79 -17.87 12.40 3.16
C VAL A 79 -16.90 13.55 2.87
N VAL A 80 -16.17 13.49 1.76
CA VAL A 80 -15.27 14.60 1.34
C VAL A 80 -16.05 15.89 1.08
N HIS A 81 -17.30 15.81 0.61
CA HIS A 81 -18.17 16.97 0.42
C HIS A 81 -18.90 17.42 1.69
N GLY A 82 -18.66 16.78 2.85
CA GLY A 82 -19.32 17.10 4.12
C GLY A 82 -20.71 16.51 4.27
N ASP A 83 -21.15 15.65 3.35
CA ASP A 83 -22.36 14.86 3.52
C ASP A 83 -22.02 13.58 4.27
N TYR A 84 -22.48 13.53 5.53
CA TYR A 84 -22.23 12.42 6.43
C TYR A 84 -23.32 11.33 6.41
N THR A 85 -24.04 11.20 5.28
CA THR A 85 -25.05 10.15 5.08
C THR A 85 -24.58 9.07 4.11
N LEU A 86 -24.83 7.80 4.47
CA LEU A 86 -24.57 6.68 3.56
C LEU A 86 -25.48 6.79 2.32
N PRO A 87 -24.94 6.64 1.10
CA PRO A 87 -25.75 6.65 -0.11
C PRO A 87 -26.82 5.56 -0.10
N GLU A 88 -27.84 5.71 -0.92
CA GLU A 88 -28.82 4.65 -1.12
C GLU A 88 -28.29 3.62 -2.12
N TRP A 89 -28.78 2.38 -2.02
CA TRP A 89 -28.46 1.32 -2.99
C TRP A 89 -29.37 1.45 -4.23
N ASP A 90 -29.28 2.60 -4.90
CA ASP A 90 -30.08 2.99 -6.07
C ASP A 90 -29.27 2.95 -7.38
N ASP A 91 -27.97 3.22 -7.31
CA ASP A 91 -27.10 3.45 -8.46
C ASP A 91 -26.12 2.29 -8.73
N TRP A 92 -26.65 1.07 -8.85
CA TRP A 92 -25.90 -0.17 -8.98
C TRP A 92 -24.92 -0.19 -10.16
N VAL A 93 -25.33 0.35 -11.31
CA VAL A 93 -24.54 0.31 -12.54
C VAL A 93 -23.33 1.23 -12.44
N ASN A 94 -23.51 2.47 -11.96
CA ASN A 94 -22.37 3.38 -11.82
C ASN A 94 -21.43 2.91 -10.71
N ASP A 95 -21.96 2.32 -9.64
CA ASP A 95 -21.11 1.73 -8.60
C ASP A 95 -20.34 0.53 -9.13
N PHE A 96 -20.94 -0.31 -9.98
CA PHE A 96 -20.18 -1.37 -10.67
C PHE A 96 -19.04 -0.80 -11.54
N ILE A 97 -19.31 0.23 -12.37
CA ILE A 97 -18.30 0.85 -13.24
C ILE A 97 -17.17 1.47 -12.42
N ARG A 98 -17.49 2.20 -11.35
CA ARG A 98 -16.49 2.79 -10.44
C ARG A 98 -15.65 1.71 -9.76
N GLY A 99 -16.29 0.64 -9.32
CA GLY A 99 -15.63 -0.52 -8.76
C GLY A 99 -14.67 -1.18 -9.74
N LEU A 100 -15.12 -1.39 -10.98
CA LEU A 100 -14.29 -1.94 -12.05
C LEU A 100 -13.05 -1.09 -12.31
N ILE A 101 -13.18 0.24 -12.37
CA ILE A 101 -12.04 1.16 -12.54
C ILE A 101 -11.04 0.98 -11.39
N VAL A 102 -11.51 0.88 -10.15
CA VAL A 102 -10.64 0.64 -8.98
C VAL A 102 -10.00 -0.72 -9.02
N THR A 103 -10.73 -1.76 -9.41
CA THR A 103 -10.19 -3.12 -9.55
C THR A 103 -9.10 -3.16 -10.61
N VAL A 104 -9.32 -2.53 -11.78
CA VAL A 104 -8.31 -2.45 -12.85
C VAL A 104 -7.08 -1.67 -12.39
N GLY A 105 -7.28 -0.53 -11.72
CA GLY A 105 -6.19 0.24 -11.13
C GLY A 105 -5.40 -0.60 -10.11
N GLY A 106 -6.09 -1.27 -9.19
CA GLY A 106 -5.50 -2.17 -8.21
C GLY A 106 -4.74 -3.33 -8.84
N PHE A 107 -5.24 -3.88 -9.96
CA PHE A 107 -4.55 -4.93 -10.71
C PHE A 107 -3.25 -4.42 -11.36
N ILE A 108 -3.27 -3.25 -11.99
CA ILE A 108 -2.08 -2.64 -12.60
C ILE A 108 -1.01 -2.38 -11.53
N TYR A 109 -1.38 -1.73 -10.43
CA TYR A 109 -0.44 -1.47 -9.33
C TYR A 109 0.01 -2.75 -8.64
N GLY A 110 -0.89 -3.73 -8.49
CA GLY A 110 -0.57 -5.05 -7.95
C GLY A 110 0.46 -5.80 -8.80
N LEU A 111 0.34 -5.74 -10.13
CA LEU A 111 1.33 -6.31 -11.04
C LEU A 111 2.69 -5.64 -10.89
N LEU A 112 2.74 -4.30 -10.83
CA LEU A 112 4.00 -3.57 -10.63
C LEU A 112 4.67 -3.95 -9.31
N LEU A 113 3.89 -4.11 -8.24
CA LEU A 113 4.38 -4.56 -6.95
C LEU A 113 4.90 -6.00 -7.02
N MET A 114 4.17 -6.90 -7.70
CA MET A 114 4.60 -8.29 -7.92
C MET A 114 5.91 -8.37 -8.70
N PHE A 115 6.05 -7.64 -9.82
CA PHE A 115 7.31 -7.58 -10.59
C PHE A 115 8.46 -7.05 -9.75
N SER A 116 8.22 -6.00 -8.97
CA SER A 116 9.22 -5.44 -8.06
C SER A 116 9.71 -6.48 -7.05
N MET A 117 8.79 -7.25 -6.45
CA MET A 117 9.13 -8.31 -5.51
C MET A 117 9.93 -9.44 -6.17
N VAL A 118 9.53 -9.87 -7.38
CA VAL A 118 10.28 -10.89 -8.13
C VAL A 118 11.70 -10.42 -8.42
N LEU A 119 11.89 -9.17 -8.84
CA LEU A 119 13.22 -8.62 -9.13
C LEU A 119 14.07 -8.53 -7.85
N ILE A 120 13.50 -8.06 -6.75
CA ILE A 120 14.19 -7.94 -5.45
C ILE A 120 14.68 -9.29 -4.95
N VAL A 121 13.93 -10.37 -5.16
CA VAL A 121 14.32 -11.72 -4.71
C VAL A 121 15.21 -12.43 -5.72
N THR A 122 14.90 -12.34 -7.01
CA THR A 122 15.57 -13.12 -8.06
C THR A 122 16.97 -12.59 -8.35
N ILE A 123 17.18 -11.27 -8.34
CA ILE A 123 18.49 -10.68 -8.65
C ILE A 123 19.56 -11.13 -7.65
N PRO A 124 19.35 -11.03 -6.32
CA PRO A 124 20.32 -11.54 -5.35
C PRO A 124 20.63 -13.02 -5.55
N VAL A 125 19.62 -13.85 -5.85
CA VAL A 125 19.82 -15.28 -6.14
C VAL A 125 20.70 -15.47 -7.37
N LEU A 126 20.45 -14.74 -8.46
CA LEU A 126 21.31 -14.80 -9.65
C LEU A 126 22.74 -14.35 -9.35
N VAL A 127 22.93 -13.28 -8.57
CA VAL A 127 24.26 -12.80 -8.17
C VAL A 127 24.99 -13.86 -7.33
N ILE A 128 24.27 -14.47 -6.38
CA ILE A 128 24.74 -15.57 -5.52
C ILE A 128 25.30 -16.72 -6.36
N PHE A 129 24.58 -17.17 -7.39
CA PHE A 129 25.02 -18.32 -8.19
C PHE A 129 25.97 -17.95 -9.33
N ALA A 130 25.84 -16.76 -9.91
CA ALA A 130 26.68 -16.30 -11.01
C ALA A 130 28.09 -15.93 -10.54
N PHE A 131 28.24 -15.39 -9.34
CA PHE A 131 29.53 -14.93 -8.84
C PHE A 131 30.57 -16.07 -8.72
N PRO A 132 30.26 -17.24 -8.11
CA PRO A 132 31.16 -18.39 -8.11
C PRO A 132 31.49 -18.91 -9.51
N LEU A 133 30.51 -18.88 -10.43
CA LEU A 133 30.73 -19.29 -11.83
C LEU A 133 31.74 -18.39 -12.55
N ILE A 134 31.74 -17.09 -12.25
CA ILE A 134 32.69 -16.11 -12.81
C ILE A 134 34.05 -16.18 -12.11
N MET A 135 34.08 -16.42 -10.79
CA MET A 135 35.33 -16.46 -10.03
C MET A 135 36.13 -17.75 -10.24
N TYR A 136 35.47 -18.88 -10.53
CA TYR A 136 36.14 -20.14 -10.82
C TYR A 136 37.21 -20.05 -11.93
N PRO A 137 36.91 -19.55 -13.15
CA PRO A 137 37.91 -19.47 -14.23
C PRO A 137 39.06 -18.54 -13.88
N ILE A 138 38.80 -17.44 -13.15
CA ILE A 138 39.84 -16.49 -12.70
C ILE A 138 40.78 -17.18 -11.71
N ALA A 139 40.22 -17.90 -10.72
CA ALA A 139 41.01 -18.64 -9.74
C ALA A 139 41.81 -19.77 -10.39
N LYS A 140 41.20 -20.51 -11.33
CA LYS A 140 41.88 -21.58 -12.06
C LYS A 140 43.00 -21.04 -12.95
N PHE A 141 42.78 -19.94 -13.66
CA PHE A 141 43.81 -19.27 -14.46
C PHE A 141 44.98 -18.82 -13.58
N ALA A 142 44.71 -18.17 -12.44
CA ALA A 142 45.75 -17.70 -11.52
C ALA A 142 46.64 -18.82 -10.94
N VAL A 143 46.14 -20.06 -10.90
CA VAL A 143 46.89 -21.22 -10.37
C VAL A 143 47.60 -22.01 -11.48
N THR A 144 47.03 -22.05 -12.68
CA THR A 144 47.50 -22.94 -13.76
C THR A 144 48.15 -22.22 -14.94
N ASP A 145 48.04 -20.89 -14.99
CA ASP A 145 48.42 -20.04 -16.14
C ASP A 145 47.78 -20.48 -17.48
N ASP A 146 46.71 -21.27 -17.42
CA ASP A 146 46.03 -21.85 -18.59
C ASP A 146 44.79 -21.02 -18.97
N ALA A 147 44.87 -20.32 -20.11
CA ALA A 147 43.77 -19.51 -20.63
C ALA A 147 42.52 -20.34 -20.98
N THR A 148 42.63 -21.66 -21.16
CA THR A 148 41.45 -22.52 -21.37
C THR A 148 40.55 -22.59 -20.14
N ALA A 149 41.02 -22.15 -18.97
CA ALA A 149 40.21 -22.01 -17.76
C ALA A 149 38.94 -21.16 -17.98
N PHE A 150 38.98 -20.13 -18.84
CA PHE A 150 37.84 -19.25 -19.12
C PHE A 150 36.72 -19.92 -19.94
N VAL A 151 37.03 -21.02 -20.64
CA VAL A 151 36.05 -21.78 -21.44
C VAL A 151 35.64 -23.09 -20.76
N ASP A 152 36.16 -23.39 -19.57
CA ASP A 152 35.83 -24.59 -18.79
C ASP A 152 34.49 -24.44 -18.05
N VAL A 153 33.41 -24.26 -18.81
CA VAL A 153 32.04 -24.10 -18.30
C VAL A 153 31.60 -25.33 -17.49
N VAL A 154 32.03 -26.52 -17.91
CA VAL A 154 31.70 -27.79 -17.23
C VAL A 154 32.44 -27.90 -15.89
N GLY A 155 33.70 -27.48 -15.82
CA GLY A 155 34.47 -27.39 -14.57
C GLY A 155 33.84 -26.38 -13.59
N ALA A 156 33.49 -25.19 -14.07
CA ALA A 156 32.80 -24.17 -13.28
C ALA A 156 31.46 -24.68 -12.75
N TYR A 157 30.65 -25.30 -13.60
CA TYR A 157 29.39 -25.91 -13.21
C TYR A 157 29.59 -27.00 -12.14
N ASN A 158 30.54 -27.91 -12.33
CA ASN A 158 30.80 -28.97 -11.37
C ASN A 158 31.29 -28.41 -10.03
N ALA A 159 32.14 -27.38 -10.03
CA ALA A 159 32.62 -26.74 -8.81
C ALA A 159 31.48 -26.10 -8.01
N VAL A 160 30.53 -25.46 -8.69
CA VAL A 160 29.39 -24.78 -8.04
C VAL A 160 28.29 -25.76 -7.63
N PHE A 161 27.91 -26.69 -8.49
CA PHE A 161 26.71 -27.53 -8.29
C PHE A 161 26.99 -28.90 -7.67
N LYS A 162 28.19 -29.51 -7.85
CA LYS A 162 28.52 -30.78 -7.19
C LYS A 162 29.07 -30.60 -5.78
N ARG A 163 29.61 -29.41 -5.47
CA ARG A 163 30.13 -29.07 -4.14
C ARG A 163 29.52 -27.77 -3.61
N PRO A 164 28.17 -27.74 -3.45
CA PRO A 164 27.47 -26.50 -3.13
C PRO A 164 27.89 -25.90 -1.78
N VAL A 165 28.27 -26.73 -0.81
CA VAL A 165 28.74 -26.24 0.51
C VAL A 165 30.09 -25.56 0.41
N GLU A 166 31.05 -26.12 -0.34
CA GLU A 166 32.37 -25.52 -0.54
C GLU A 166 32.27 -24.22 -1.35
N ALA A 167 31.44 -24.21 -2.40
CA ALA A 167 31.13 -23.01 -3.17
C ALA A 167 30.46 -21.93 -2.31
N LEU A 168 29.55 -22.31 -1.41
CA LEU A 168 28.88 -21.41 -0.46
C LEU A 168 29.84 -20.85 0.58
N ILE A 169 30.80 -21.64 1.08
CA ILE A 169 31.82 -21.17 2.04
C ILE A 169 32.81 -20.23 1.36
N ALA A 170 33.29 -20.58 0.16
CA ALA A 170 34.21 -19.75 -0.62
C ALA A 170 33.60 -18.39 -0.99
N SER A 171 32.27 -18.36 -1.14
CA SER A 171 31.51 -17.13 -1.38
C SER A 171 30.91 -16.51 -0.11
N GLY A 172 31.00 -17.20 1.03
CA GLY A 172 30.30 -16.89 2.27
C GLY A 172 30.57 -15.50 2.85
N SER A 173 31.77 -14.97 2.66
CA SER A 173 32.14 -13.60 3.09
C SER A 173 31.37 -12.53 2.30
N PHE A 174 31.21 -12.71 0.99
CA PHE A 174 30.38 -11.84 0.14
C PHE A 174 28.89 -12.03 0.43
N TYR A 175 28.49 -13.23 0.83
CA TYR A 175 27.10 -13.55 1.17
C TYR A 175 26.65 -12.93 2.48
N ILE A 176 27.49 -12.92 3.51
CA ILE A 176 27.16 -12.26 4.78
C ILE A 176 26.91 -10.76 4.53
N VAL A 177 27.77 -10.12 3.73
CA VAL A 177 27.59 -8.73 3.34
C VAL A 177 26.31 -8.56 2.50
N GLY A 178 26.12 -9.38 1.47
CA GLY A 178 24.92 -9.35 0.62
C GLY A 178 23.62 -9.61 1.38
N LEU A 179 23.61 -10.52 2.35
CA LEU A 179 22.46 -10.86 3.20
C LEU A 179 22.18 -9.76 4.22
N ILE A 180 23.21 -9.15 4.80
CA ILE A 180 23.08 -7.94 5.62
C ILE A 180 22.41 -6.84 4.79
N PHE A 181 22.87 -6.57 3.57
CA PHE A 181 22.22 -5.59 2.69
C PHE A 181 20.80 -6.03 2.27
N ALA A 182 20.58 -7.30 1.96
CA ALA A 182 19.27 -7.82 1.56
C ALA A 182 18.25 -7.85 2.71
N VAL A 183 18.69 -7.80 3.98
CA VAL A 183 17.83 -7.66 5.16
C VAL A 183 17.68 -6.18 5.53
N LEU A 184 18.77 -5.42 5.52
CA LEU A 184 18.76 -3.98 5.83
C LEU A 184 18.05 -3.14 4.78
N ILE A 185 18.09 -3.52 3.50
CA ILE A 185 17.42 -2.78 2.42
C ILE A 185 15.90 -2.87 2.60
N PRO A 186 15.25 -4.05 2.71
CA PRO A 186 13.82 -4.14 3.01
C PRO A 186 13.46 -3.56 4.37
N ILE A 187 14.30 -3.69 5.40
CA ILE A 187 14.05 -3.00 6.68
C ILE A 187 14.05 -1.49 6.47
N GLY A 188 15.07 -0.95 5.80
CA GLY A 188 15.15 0.47 5.41
C GLY A 188 14.00 0.88 4.49
N PHE A 189 13.57 0.00 3.59
CA PHE A 189 12.45 0.19 2.68
C PHE A 189 11.13 0.12 3.43
N VAL A 190 10.96 -0.71 4.45
CA VAL A 190 9.80 -0.74 5.34
C VAL A 190 9.79 0.52 6.19
N PHE A 191 10.95 0.97 6.68
CA PHE A 191 11.12 2.27 7.34
C PHE A 191 11.02 3.47 6.39
N LEU A 192 10.97 3.29 5.06
CA LEU A 192 10.73 4.34 4.06
C LEU A 192 9.32 4.27 3.45
N ILE A 193 8.80 3.06 3.23
CA ILE A 193 7.48 2.74 2.70
C ILE A 193 6.45 2.88 3.80
N ILE A 194 6.69 2.55 5.06
CA ILE A 194 5.71 2.82 6.12
C ILE A 194 5.50 4.34 6.24
N PRO A 195 6.53 5.17 6.48
CA PRO A 195 6.33 6.61 6.47
C PRO A 195 5.98 7.14 5.08
N GLY A 196 6.42 6.52 3.98
CA GLY A 196 6.10 6.91 2.61
C GLY A 196 4.67 6.55 2.17
N LEU A 197 4.10 5.46 2.68
CA LEU A 197 2.69 5.09 2.56
C LEU A 197 1.87 5.88 3.55
N MET A 198 2.36 6.18 4.75
CA MET A 198 1.71 7.12 5.66
C MET A 198 1.75 8.54 5.09
N LEU A 199 2.80 8.90 4.34
CA LEU A 199 2.96 10.18 3.67
C LEU A 199 2.22 10.21 2.34
N ALA A 200 2.10 9.12 1.59
CA ALA A 200 1.31 9.01 0.37
C ALA A 200 -0.18 8.81 0.65
N PHE A 201 -0.55 8.08 1.70
CA PHE A 201 -1.88 8.07 2.27
C PHE A 201 -2.18 9.45 2.84
N GLY A 202 -1.25 10.04 3.57
CA GLY A 202 -1.29 11.43 4.02
C GLY A 202 -1.40 12.43 2.86
N LEU A 203 -0.73 12.19 1.72
CA LEU A 203 -0.75 13.04 0.53
C LEU A 203 -2.01 12.82 -0.27
N THR A 204 -2.53 11.59 -0.34
CA THR A 204 -3.79 11.26 -1.00
C THR A 204 -4.94 11.83 -0.19
N LEU A 205 -4.86 11.75 1.14
CA LEU A 205 -5.74 12.47 2.06
C LEU A 205 -5.56 13.97 1.93
N ALA A 206 -4.33 14.51 1.83
CA ALA A 206 -4.06 15.94 1.70
C ALA A 206 -4.44 16.51 0.33
N VAL A 207 -4.35 15.72 -0.75
CA VAL A 207 -4.78 16.06 -2.11
C VAL A 207 -6.29 15.94 -2.21
N ALA A 208 -6.91 14.90 -1.63
CA ALA A 208 -8.36 14.82 -1.47
C ALA A 208 -8.90 15.99 -0.63
N PHE A 209 -8.14 16.39 0.39
CA PHE A 209 -8.42 17.54 1.25
C PHE A 209 -8.22 18.88 0.51
N GLN A 210 -7.13 19.07 -0.23
CA GLN A 210 -6.89 20.28 -1.03
C GLN A 210 -7.89 20.40 -2.19
N THR A 211 -8.19 19.32 -2.90
CA THR A 211 -9.22 19.34 -3.96
C THR A 211 -10.61 19.62 -3.37
N GLY A 212 -10.90 19.17 -2.15
CA GLY A 212 -12.08 19.58 -1.39
C GLY A 212 -12.10 21.08 -1.02
N LEU A 213 -10.96 21.62 -0.54
CA LEU A 213 -10.82 23.04 -0.18
C LEU A 213 -10.90 23.97 -1.41
N TYR A 214 -10.17 23.66 -2.49
CA TYR A 214 -10.23 24.42 -3.74
C TYR A 214 -11.61 24.30 -4.40
N GLY A 215 -12.28 23.15 -4.29
CA GLY A 215 -13.67 22.99 -4.71
C GLY A 215 -14.61 23.97 -4.00
N ARG A 216 -14.48 24.15 -2.68
CA ARG A 216 -15.29 25.12 -1.91
C ARG A 216 -14.98 26.58 -2.24
N ALA A 217 -13.71 26.92 -2.50
CA ALA A 217 -13.31 28.27 -2.91
C ALA A 217 -13.82 28.66 -4.31
N VAL A 218 -13.88 27.69 -5.23
CA VAL A 218 -14.44 27.89 -6.58
C VAL A 218 -15.97 27.90 -6.56
N VAL A 219 -16.60 27.10 -5.68
CA VAL A 219 -18.07 27.04 -5.58
C VAL A 219 -18.65 28.32 -5.01
N GLY A 220 -17.95 29.03 -4.11
CA GLY A 220 -18.06 30.49 -3.93
C GLY A 220 -19.49 31.09 -3.99
N ARG A 221 -20.46 30.31 -3.52
CA ARG A 221 -21.88 30.53 -3.31
C ARG A 221 -22.31 29.54 -2.25
#